data_AF-A0A401SI56-F1
#
_entry.id   AF-A0A401SI56-F1
#
_cell.length_a   1.000
_cell.length_b   1.000
_cell.length_c   1.000
_cell.angle_alpha   90.00
_cell.angle_beta   90.00
_cell.angle_gamma   90.00
#
_symmetry.space_group_name_H-M   'P 1'
#
loop_
_entity.id
_entity.type
_entity.pdbx_description
1 polymer ?
#
loop_
_entity_poly.entity_id
_entity_poly.type
_entity_poly.pdbx_seq_one_letter_code
_entity_poly.pdbx_strand_id
1 'polypeptide(L)'
;KAASDTMHNWNDSNLCSTVVVEKSMQDLVNLMHDLSAYSDQFLNMVCVKLQEYKDTCTIAYRSIVQSEDKLIISASWAKDEDISRLLTSLPNWTNMAQPKQMRPKREDEEDFTRAANAKESEVLTGNLGDKLIPQNEILRDVSDLKALANLHESLEWLSARLKGFFSSLPTAQSFSPGQEVHVNMDIPPVSEQIMETLNDLAKLFQEMADRCLLVLHLEVRVHCFHYLIPLAKQGNYAIVANAESMDYDPLVVRLNKDISAIEEAMSGSLQQHKFQYIFEGLGHLISCILINGAQYFKRISESGIKKMCRNIFVLQQNLTNITMSREADLDFARQYYEMLYNNPDELLNLVVDQGVKYTELEYINALSLLHRSQTGVGDQTTQNMRLQRLKEIICEQAAIKQATKDKKITTV
;
A
#
# COMPACT_ATOMS: atom_id res chain seq x y z
N LYS A 1 24.97 -10.71 13.97
CA LYS A 1 24.86 -10.59 15.44
C LYS A 1 25.15 -9.16 15.89
N ALA A 2 26.35 -8.60 15.65
CA ALA A 2 26.63 -7.18 15.90
C ALA A 2 25.66 -6.19 15.19
N ALA A 3 25.28 -6.42 13.93
CA ALA A 3 24.29 -5.58 13.23
C ALA A 3 22.86 -5.69 13.83
N SER A 4 22.50 -6.89 14.31
CA SER A 4 21.19 -7.16 14.94
C SER A 4 21.11 -6.59 16.36
N ASP A 5 22.22 -6.64 17.12
CA ASP A 5 22.35 -6.00 18.44
C ASP A 5 22.38 -4.47 18.32
N THR A 6 22.85 -3.94 17.19
CA THR A 6 22.78 -2.50 16.89
C THR A 6 21.33 -2.11 16.56
N MET A 7 20.64 -2.83 15.67
CA MET A 7 19.22 -2.55 15.34
C MET A 7 18.27 -2.66 16.54
N HIS A 8 18.50 -3.60 17.46
CA HIS A 8 17.67 -3.73 18.67
C HIS A 8 17.80 -2.51 19.59
N ASN A 9 18.97 -1.87 19.66
CA ASN A 9 19.17 -0.61 20.39
C ASN A 9 18.64 0.63 19.66
N TRP A 10 18.46 0.58 18.33
CA TRP A 10 17.93 1.71 17.56
C TRP A 10 16.40 1.87 17.70
N ASN A 11 15.66 0.77 17.94
CA ASN A 11 14.21 0.84 18.09
C ASN A 11 13.75 1.60 19.35
N ASP A 12 14.47 1.49 20.47
CA ASP A 12 14.24 2.33 21.66
C ASP A 12 14.89 3.73 21.52
N SER A 13 15.91 3.88 20.68
CA SER A 13 16.66 5.13 20.50
C SER A 13 16.04 6.13 19.51
N ASN A 14 15.14 5.74 18.61
CA ASN A 14 14.58 6.68 17.62
C ASN A 14 13.58 7.68 18.23
N LEU A 15 12.68 7.21 19.11
CA LEU A 15 11.87 8.12 19.92
C LEU A 15 12.76 8.93 20.88
N CYS A 16 13.75 8.28 21.48
CA CYS A 16 14.68 8.92 22.40
C CYS A 16 15.52 10.02 21.71
N SER A 17 15.93 9.83 20.46
CA SER A 17 16.71 10.83 19.70
C SER A 17 15.85 12.00 19.22
N THR A 18 14.64 11.76 18.70
CA THR A 18 13.74 12.85 18.27
C THR A 18 13.34 13.75 19.45
N VAL A 19 13.00 13.14 20.60
CA VAL A 19 12.66 13.87 21.83
C VAL A 19 13.87 14.64 22.37
N VAL A 20 15.07 14.07 22.29
CA VAL A 20 16.31 14.77 22.68
C VAL A 20 16.58 15.97 21.78
N VAL A 21 16.36 15.85 20.46
CA VAL A 21 16.49 16.96 19.52
C VAL A 21 15.46 18.05 19.82
N GLU A 22 14.18 17.69 20.02
CA GLU A 22 13.14 18.66 20.37
C GLU A 22 13.43 19.37 21.70
N LYS A 23 13.89 18.64 22.72
CA LYS A 23 14.28 19.23 23.99
C LYS A 23 15.46 20.19 23.83
N SER A 24 16.49 19.80 23.08
CA SER A 24 17.64 20.66 22.81
C SER A 24 17.23 21.93 22.07
N MET A 25 16.26 21.82 21.16
CA MET A 25 15.66 22.97 20.50
C MET A 25 14.89 23.86 21.47
N GLN A 26 14.04 23.28 22.32
CA GLN A 26 13.28 24.02 23.32
C GLN A 26 14.20 24.77 24.28
N ASP A 27 15.32 24.17 24.67
CA ASP A 27 16.36 24.83 25.49
C ASP A 27 16.98 26.02 24.76
N LEU A 28 17.33 25.88 23.47
CA LEU A 28 17.83 26.99 22.64
C LEU A 28 16.79 28.11 22.46
N VAL A 29 15.50 27.75 22.37
CA VAL A 29 14.40 28.71 22.27
C VAL A 29 14.20 29.45 23.58
N ASN A 30 14.26 28.77 24.72
CA ASN A 30 14.19 29.41 26.03
C ASN A 30 15.35 30.40 26.22
N LEU A 31 16.57 30.01 25.83
CA LEU A 31 17.73 30.90 25.84
C LEU A 31 17.56 32.11 24.90
N MET A 32 16.90 31.92 23.75
CA MET A 32 16.55 33.02 22.85
C MET A 32 15.58 34.02 23.51
N HIS A 33 14.61 33.54 24.29
CA HIS A 33 13.72 34.43 25.05
C HIS A 33 14.49 35.20 26.13
N ASP A 34 15.40 34.54 26.85
CA ASP A 34 16.20 35.16 27.91
C ASP A 34 17.26 36.14 27.36
N LEU A 35 17.78 35.89 26.15
CA LEU A 35 18.88 36.61 25.51
C LEU A 35 18.50 37.06 24.09
N SER A 36 17.43 37.85 24.00
CA SER A 36 16.78 38.18 22.72
C SER A 36 17.64 38.93 21.69
N ALA A 37 18.67 39.65 22.13
CA ALA A 37 19.64 40.29 21.23
C ALA A 37 20.45 39.29 20.38
N TYR A 38 20.46 38.01 20.77
CA TYR A 38 21.17 36.92 20.09
C TYR A 38 20.22 35.94 19.39
N SER A 39 18.96 36.33 19.16
CA SER A 39 17.91 35.45 18.61
C SER A 39 18.32 34.74 17.32
N ASP A 40 18.87 35.46 16.35
CA ASP A 40 19.36 34.88 15.10
C ASP A 40 20.47 33.84 15.31
N GLN A 41 21.34 34.02 16.33
CA GLN A 41 22.40 33.05 16.62
C GLN A 41 21.82 31.74 17.15
N PHE A 42 20.86 31.82 18.09
CA PHE A 42 20.18 30.65 18.62
C PHE A 42 19.36 29.93 17.54
N LEU A 43 18.67 30.66 16.67
CA LEU A 43 17.92 30.06 15.56
C LEU A 43 18.83 29.40 14.51
N ASN A 44 20.01 29.96 14.25
CA ASN A 44 21.02 29.30 13.43
C ASN A 44 21.52 28.00 14.08
N MET A 45 21.72 27.98 15.40
CA MET A 45 22.06 26.74 16.12
C MET A 45 20.94 25.69 16.01
N VAL A 46 19.67 26.12 16.07
CA VAL A 46 18.52 25.24 15.82
C VAL A 46 18.57 24.67 14.40
N CYS A 47 18.83 25.50 13.38
CA CYS A 47 18.95 25.04 11.99
C CYS A 47 20.04 23.98 11.84
N VAL A 48 21.23 24.20 12.41
CA VAL A 48 22.34 23.24 12.38
C VAL A 48 21.94 21.92 13.04
N LYS A 49 21.31 21.97 14.22
CA LYS A 49 20.87 20.77 14.93
C LYS A 49 19.82 19.97 14.17
N LEU A 50 18.86 20.66 13.56
CA LEU A 50 17.86 20.02 12.71
C LEU A 50 18.48 19.39 11.46
N GLN A 51 19.46 20.06 10.83
CA GLN A 51 20.16 19.53 9.67
C GLN A 51 20.97 18.26 10.02
N GLU A 52 21.72 18.28 11.13
CA GLU A 52 22.43 17.09 11.64
C GLU A 52 21.47 15.92 11.91
N TYR A 53 20.30 16.21 12.48
CA TYR A 53 19.28 15.21 12.76
C TYR A 53 18.69 14.62 11.47
N LYS A 54 18.35 15.48 10.49
CA LYS A 54 17.88 15.06 9.16
C LYS A 54 18.87 14.12 8.47
N ASP A 55 20.17 14.41 8.54
CA ASP A 55 21.20 13.57 7.94
C ASP A 55 21.27 12.21 8.65
N THR A 56 21.13 12.19 9.98
CA THR A 56 21.03 10.95 10.78
C THR A 56 19.81 10.12 10.38
N CYS A 57 18.63 10.73 10.26
CA CYS A 57 17.41 10.05 9.80
C CYS A 57 17.55 9.51 8.37
N THR A 58 18.22 10.26 7.49
CA THR A 58 18.49 9.82 6.11
C THR A 58 19.36 8.56 6.08
N ILE A 59 20.38 8.49 6.94
CA ILE A 59 21.24 7.31 7.08
C ILE A 59 20.44 6.12 7.61
N ALA A 60 19.64 6.33 8.67
CA ALA A 60 18.79 5.29 9.26
C ALA A 60 17.77 4.73 8.26
N TYR A 61 17.09 5.61 7.51
CA TYR A 61 16.20 5.21 6.44
C TYR A 61 16.93 4.36 5.40
N ARG A 62 18.08 4.82 4.91
CA ARG A 62 18.88 4.10 3.90
C ARG A 62 19.37 2.75 4.38
N SER A 63 19.77 2.61 5.65
CA SER A 63 20.22 1.32 6.18
C SER A 63 19.12 0.26 6.21
N ILE A 64 17.85 0.69 6.26
CA ILE A 64 16.70 -0.20 6.22
C ILE A 64 16.35 -0.56 4.76
N VAL A 65 16.27 0.44 3.88
CA VAL A 65 15.68 0.25 2.55
C VAL A 65 16.67 -0.07 1.42
N GLN A 66 17.96 -0.27 1.74
CA GLN A 66 19.00 -0.60 0.77
C GLN A 66 19.54 -2.01 0.94
N SER A 67 19.66 -2.72 -0.18
CA SER A 67 20.23 -4.06 -0.29
C SER A 67 21.22 -4.05 -1.45
N GLU A 68 22.49 -4.43 -1.20
CA GLU A 68 23.56 -4.45 -2.21
C GLU A 68 23.68 -3.13 -3.00
N ASP A 69 23.69 -1.99 -2.29
CA ASP A 69 23.75 -0.62 -2.83
C ASP A 69 22.56 -0.19 -3.71
N LYS A 70 21.49 -1.00 -3.77
CA LYS A 70 20.25 -0.69 -4.50
C LYS A 70 19.09 -0.55 -3.53
N LEU A 71 18.13 0.31 -3.88
CA LEU A 71 16.87 0.36 -3.15
C LEU A 71 16.10 -0.93 -3.41
N ILE A 72 15.48 -1.47 -2.36
CA ILE A 72 14.44 -2.50 -2.49
C ILE A 72 13.26 -1.97 -3.31
N ILE A 73 12.38 -2.86 -3.77
CA ILE A 73 11.29 -2.48 -4.69
C ILE A 73 10.37 -1.42 -4.09
N SER A 74 9.91 -1.61 -2.85
CA SER A 74 8.98 -0.68 -2.18
C SER A 74 9.56 0.73 -2.05
N ALA A 75 10.84 0.85 -1.70
CA ALA A 75 11.54 2.12 -1.58
C ALA A 75 11.88 2.75 -2.93
N SER A 76 12.15 1.95 -3.96
CA SER A 76 12.27 2.43 -5.33
C SER A 76 10.93 3.03 -5.81
N TRP A 77 9.83 2.33 -5.57
CA TRP A 77 8.47 2.79 -5.93
C TRP A 77 8.02 4.01 -5.11
N ALA A 78 8.33 4.09 -3.82
CA ALA A 78 8.08 5.27 -2.99
C ALA A 78 9.01 6.46 -3.31
N LYS A 79 10.07 6.24 -4.09
CA LYS A 79 10.94 7.30 -4.60
C LYS A 79 10.48 7.81 -5.97
N ASP A 80 9.80 6.96 -6.74
CA ASP A 80 9.20 7.32 -8.02
C ASP A 80 8.12 8.39 -7.83
N GLU A 81 8.27 9.52 -8.52
CA GLU A 81 7.38 10.67 -8.38
C GLU A 81 5.97 10.40 -8.90
N ASP A 82 5.82 9.59 -9.94
CA ASP A 82 4.53 9.30 -10.54
C ASP A 82 3.74 8.34 -9.66
N ILE A 83 4.38 7.30 -9.13
CA ILE A 83 3.77 6.37 -8.16
C ILE A 83 3.41 7.12 -6.87
N SER A 84 4.34 7.91 -6.34
CA SER A 84 4.11 8.66 -5.09
C SER A 84 2.96 9.67 -5.26
N ARG A 85 2.93 10.40 -6.37
CA ARG A 85 1.84 11.33 -6.68
C ARG A 85 0.50 10.62 -6.85
N LEU A 86 0.48 9.47 -7.51
CA LEU A 86 -0.73 8.66 -7.62
C LEU A 86 -1.23 8.26 -6.24
N LEU A 87 -0.41 7.59 -5.43
CA LEU A 87 -0.81 7.05 -4.13
C LEU A 87 -1.28 8.15 -3.17
N THR A 88 -0.57 9.28 -3.13
CA THR A 88 -0.93 10.43 -2.29
C THR A 88 -2.18 11.17 -2.78
N SER A 89 -2.56 11.02 -4.06
CA SER A 89 -3.80 11.59 -4.60
C SER A 89 -5.04 10.75 -4.31
N LEU A 90 -4.88 9.49 -3.89
CA LEU A 90 -5.99 8.58 -3.65
C LEU A 90 -6.76 8.96 -2.37
N PRO A 91 -8.08 8.68 -2.30
CA PRO A 91 -8.90 8.99 -1.13
C PRO A 91 -8.42 8.35 0.17
N ASN A 92 -7.86 7.14 0.11
CA ASN A 92 -7.33 6.41 1.26
C ASN A 92 -6.16 7.15 1.93
N TRP A 93 -5.22 7.71 1.15
CA TRP A 93 -4.15 8.56 1.68
C TRP A 93 -4.71 9.81 2.36
N THR A 94 -5.65 10.49 1.72
CA THR A 94 -6.26 11.72 2.27
C THR A 94 -7.02 11.44 3.57
N ASN A 95 -7.77 10.34 3.61
CA ASN A 95 -8.52 9.91 4.80
C ASN A 95 -7.59 9.50 5.95
N MET A 96 -6.45 8.89 5.63
CA MET A 96 -5.41 8.57 6.59
C MET A 96 -4.76 9.86 7.15
N ALA A 97 -4.32 10.78 6.28
CA ALA A 97 -3.65 12.02 6.72
C ALA A 97 -4.56 12.96 7.51
N GLN A 98 -5.87 12.91 7.28
CA GLN A 98 -6.88 13.68 8.01
C GLN A 98 -8.02 12.76 8.47
N PRO A 99 -7.86 12.06 9.60
CA PRO A 99 -8.88 11.15 10.09
C PRO A 99 -10.15 11.92 10.43
N LYS A 100 -11.16 11.86 9.55
CA LYS A 100 -12.50 12.40 9.82
C LYS A 100 -13.13 11.57 10.94
N GLN A 101 -13.88 12.23 11.84
CA GLN A 101 -14.64 11.50 12.86
C GLN A 101 -15.54 10.43 12.23
N MET A 102 -15.62 9.26 12.86
CA MET A 102 -16.43 8.11 12.43
C MET A 102 -17.85 8.55 12.05
N ARG A 103 -18.08 8.71 10.75
CA ARG A 103 -19.41 8.79 10.17
C ARG A 103 -19.65 7.49 9.40
N PRO A 104 -20.91 7.02 9.31
CA PRO A 104 -21.23 5.86 8.47
C PRO A 104 -20.78 6.13 7.03
N LYS A 105 -19.97 5.22 6.47
CA LYS A 105 -19.56 5.28 5.06
C LYS A 105 -20.81 5.23 4.18
N ARG A 106 -20.93 6.16 3.23
CA ARG A 106 -22.00 6.15 2.23
C ARG A 106 -21.64 5.15 1.13
N GLU A 107 -22.64 4.58 0.45
CA GLU A 107 -22.40 3.65 -0.68
C GLU A 107 -21.46 4.24 -1.73
N ASP A 108 -21.61 5.53 -2.06
CA ASP A 108 -20.72 6.24 -2.99
C ASP A 108 -19.24 6.21 -2.54
N GLU A 109 -18.98 6.32 -1.23
CA GLU A 109 -17.60 6.30 -0.68
C GLU A 109 -16.94 4.92 -0.83
N GLU A 110 -17.72 3.85 -0.75
CA GLU A 110 -17.22 2.49 -0.98
C GLU A 110 -16.82 2.29 -2.44
N ASP A 111 -17.61 2.80 -3.39
CA ASP A 111 -17.30 2.71 -4.81
C ASP A 111 -16.04 3.51 -5.16
N PHE A 112 -15.87 4.72 -4.60
CA PHE A 112 -14.61 5.47 -4.74
C PHE A 112 -13.42 4.72 -4.16
N THR A 113 -13.59 4.05 -3.02
CA THR A 113 -12.53 3.26 -2.38
C THR A 113 -12.13 2.07 -3.25
N ARG A 114 -13.11 1.35 -3.81
CA ARG A 114 -12.85 0.23 -4.72
C ARG A 114 -12.14 0.70 -5.99
N ALA A 115 -12.55 1.82 -6.57
CA ALA A 115 -11.90 2.39 -7.74
C ALA A 115 -10.44 2.80 -7.46
N ALA A 116 -10.17 3.37 -6.27
CA ALA A 116 -8.82 3.71 -5.84
C ALA A 116 -7.92 2.47 -5.69
N ASN A 117 -8.42 1.43 -5.01
CA ASN A 117 -7.70 0.16 -4.84
C ASN A 117 -7.43 -0.52 -6.19
N ALA A 118 -8.38 -0.47 -7.12
CA ALA A 118 -8.19 -0.99 -8.47
C ALA A 118 -7.13 -0.23 -9.25
N LYS A 119 -7.13 1.10 -9.16
CA LYS A 119 -6.14 1.94 -9.84
C LYS A 119 -4.73 1.68 -9.31
N GLU A 120 -4.59 1.53 -8.00
CA GLU A 120 -3.33 1.16 -7.38
C GLU A 120 -2.84 -0.21 -7.87
N SER A 121 -3.66 -1.26 -7.75
CA SER A 121 -3.30 -2.62 -8.16
C SER A 121 -2.90 -2.71 -9.63
N GLU A 122 -3.59 -1.97 -10.51
CA GLU A 122 -3.25 -1.86 -11.93
C GLU A 122 -1.84 -1.30 -12.13
N VAL A 123 -1.52 -0.17 -11.48
CA VAL A 123 -0.23 0.51 -11.64
C VAL A 123 0.92 -0.32 -11.08
N LEU A 124 0.75 -0.90 -9.89
CA LEU A 124 1.80 -1.72 -9.27
C LEU A 124 2.06 -3.00 -10.06
N THR A 125 1.00 -3.67 -10.52
CA THR A 125 1.12 -4.86 -11.38
C THR A 125 1.77 -4.52 -12.72
N GLY A 126 1.37 -3.40 -13.33
CA GLY A 126 1.94 -2.92 -14.59
C GLY A 126 3.43 -2.56 -14.47
N ASN A 127 3.82 -1.90 -13.38
CA ASN A 127 5.21 -1.52 -13.14
C ASN A 127 6.13 -2.73 -12.85
N LEU A 128 5.61 -3.74 -12.15
CA LEU A 128 6.33 -4.99 -11.92
C LEU A 128 6.50 -5.80 -13.22
N GLY A 129 5.48 -5.82 -14.07
CA GLY A 129 5.44 -6.62 -15.29
C GLY A 129 5.48 -8.12 -15.00
N ASP A 130 6.20 -8.87 -15.82
CA ASP A 130 6.27 -10.34 -15.70
C ASP A 130 7.37 -10.84 -14.72
N LYS A 131 7.98 -9.94 -13.95
CA LYS A 131 9.15 -10.25 -13.11
C LYS A 131 8.75 -11.00 -11.84
N LEU A 132 9.63 -11.90 -11.40
CA LEU A 132 9.58 -12.48 -10.07
C LEU A 132 10.40 -11.63 -9.12
N ILE A 133 9.88 -11.40 -7.91
CA ILE A 133 10.57 -10.63 -6.88
C ILE A 133 11.46 -11.59 -6.08
N PRO A 134 12.79 -11.40 -6.03
CA PRO A 134 13.68 -12.22 -5.22
C PRO A 134 13.59 -11.84 -3.73
N GLN A 135 14.06 -12.74 -2.85
CA GLN A 135 13.96 -12.55 -1.39
C GLN A 135 14.79 -11.39 -0.84
N ASN A 136 15.84 -10.95 -1.55
CA ASN A 136 16.70 -9.84 -1.14
C ASN A 136 16.15 -8.46 -1.55
N GLU A 137 15.01 -8.43 -2.25
CA GLU A 137 14.32 -7.20 -2.67
C GLU A 137 13.09 -6.87 -1.81
N ILE A 138 12.87 -7.61 -0.71
CA ILE A 138 11.77 -7.41 0.26
C ILE A 138 12.31 -7.27 1.70
N LEU A 139 11.61 -6.54 2.56
CA LEU A 139 11.93 -6.34 3.98
C LEU A 139 11.42 -7.51 4.82
N ARG A 140 12.31 -8.47 5.07
CA ARG A 140 11.98 -9.69 5.83
C ARG A 140 12.07 -9.53 7.34
N ASP A 141 12.90 -8.60 7.81
CA ASP A 141 13.08 -8.38 9.24
C ASP A 141 11.98 -7.45 9.73
N VAL A 142 11.14 -7.99 10.61
CA VAL A 142 10.03 -7.26 11.21
C VAL A 142 10.54 -6.09 12.07
N SER A 143 11.78 -6.16 12.58
CA SER A 143 12.40 -5.06 13.32
C SER A 143 12.75 -3.86 12.44
N ASP A 144 13.09 -4.08 11.16
CA ASP A 144 13.29 -3.02 10.17
C ASP A 144 11.97 -2.29 9.86
N LEU A 145 10.88 -3.06 9.73
CA LEU A 145 9.55 -2.49 9.52
C LEU A 145 9.12 -1.64 10.73
N LYS A 146 9.33 -2.14 11.96
CA LYS A 146 9.09 -1.36 13.19
C LYS A 146 9.93 -0.09 13.22
N ALA A 147 11.21 -0.17 12.88
CA ALA A 147 12.10 0.99 12.84
C ALA A 147 11.61 2.04 11.85
N LEU A 148 11.13 1.63 10.68
CA LEU A 148 10.58 2.51 9.66
C LEU A 148 9.25 3.15 10.07
N ALA A 149 8.38 2.39 10.74
CA ALA A 149 7.14 2.90 11.32
C ALA A 149 7.39 3.93 12.43
N ASN A 150 8.34 3.64 13.33
CA ASN A 150 8.75 4.56 14.39
C ASN A 150 9.40 5.82 13.82
N LEU A 151 10.21 5.69 12.75
CA LEU A 151 10.79 6.82 12.04
C LEU A 151 9.69 7.70 11.43
N HIS A 152 8.68 7.10 10.81
CA HIS A 152 7.51 7.83 10.31
C HIS A 152 6.82 8.65 11.41
N GLU A 153 6.39 8.02 12.50
CA GLU A 153 5.68 8.70 13.60
C GLU A 153 6.53 9.82 14.22
N SER A 154 7.83 9.57 14.39
CA SER A 154 8.76 10.54 14.97
C SER A 154 8.94 11.77 14.09
N LEU A 155 9.10 11.57 12.78
CA LEU A 155 9.35 12.66 11.83
C LEU A 155 8.10 13.48 11.53
N GLU A 156 6.93 12.83 11.46
CA GLU A 156 5.66 13.53 11.33
C GLU A 156 5.40 14.41 12.55
N TRP A 157 5.57 13.85 13.75
CA TRP A 157 5.43 14.59 15.01
C TRP A 157 6.37 15.79 15.07
N LEU A 158 7.66 15.59 14.75
CA LEU A 158 8.64 16.66 14.75
C LEU A 158 8.27 17.75 13.73
N SER A 159 7.93 17.38 12.49
CA SER A 159 7.45 18.31 11.46
C SER A 159 6.29 19.17 11.95
N ALA A 160 5.27 18.57 12.56
CA ALA A 160 4.12 19.29 13.09
C ALA A 160 4.52 20.24 14.24
N ARG A 161 5.39 19.79 15.14
CA ARG A 161 5.91 20.58 16.26
C ARG A 161 6.71 21.79 15.78
N LEU A 162 7.57 21.58 14.78
CA LEU A 162 8.37 22.63 14.14
C LEU A 162 7.50 23.69 13.48
N LYS A 163 6.50 23.28 12.68
CA LYS A 163 5.55 24.21 12.05
C LYS A 163 4.80 25.05 13.08
N GLY A 164 4.35 24.43 14.18
CA GLY A 164 3.73 25.14 15.30
C GLY A 164 4.68 26.17 15.92
N PHE A 165 5.93 25.79 16.19
CA PHE A 165 6.93 26.70 16.74
C PHE A 165 7.26 27.86 15.78
N PHE A 166 7.49 27.61 14.49
CA PHE A 166 7.81 28.66 13.53
C PHE A 166 6.66 29.65 13.34
N SER A 167 5.42 29.19 13.44
CA SER A 167 4.25 30.07 13.40
C SER A 167 4.16 31.05 14.58
N SER A 168 4.85 30.78 15.70
CA SER A 168 4.92 31.68 16.85
C SER A 168 6.06 32.71 16.80
N LEU A 169 6.98 32.60 15.83
CA LEU A 169 8.11 33.53 15.70
C LEU A 169 7.68 34.86 15.04
N PRO A 170 8.13 36.02 15.56
CA PRO A 170 7.82 37.31 14.96
C PRO A 170 8.53 37.46 13.60
N THR A 171 7.76 37.76 12.55
CA THR A 171 8.28 38.02 11.19
C THR A 171 8.13 39.49 10.82
N ALA A 172 9.00 40.02 9.96
CA ALA A 172 8.95 41.42 9.54
C ALA A 172 7.60 41.82 8.89
N GLN A 173 6.87 40.86 8.31
CA GLN A 173 5.56 41.05 7.68
C GLN A 173 4.38 41.09 8.67
N SER A 174 4.59 40.71 9.94
CA SER A 174 3.55 40.80 10.98
C SER A 174 3.24 42.25 11.40
N PHE A 175 4.08 43.20 10.99
CA PHE A 175 3.95 44.62 11.31
C PHE A 175 3.17 45.36 10.23
N SER A 176 1.84 45.27 10.27
CA SER A 176 0.98 46.20 9.51
C SER A 176 0.99 47.59 10.18
N PRO A 177 1.17 48.69 9.44
CA PRO A 177 1.19 50.04 10.01
C PRO A 177 -0.24 50.45 10.38
N GLY A 178 -0.63 50.26 11.65
CA GLY A 178 -1.91 50.77 12.16
C GLY A 178 -2.56 50.00 13.32
N GLN A 179 -2.01 48.86 13.74
CA GLN A 179 -2.45 48.20 14.98
C GLN A 179 -1.39 48.38 16.07
N GLU A 180 -1.67 49.28 17.02
CA GLU A 180 -1.00 49.28 18.33
C GLU A 180 -1.40 48.00 19.08
N VAL A 181 -0.78 46.88 18.71
CA VAL A 181 -0.78 45.71 19.58
C VAL A 181 0.44 45.87 20.47
N HIS A 182 0.20 46.18 21.75
CA HIS A 182 1.16 45.93 22.82
C HIS A 182 1.40 44.41 22.92
N VAL A 183 2.09 43.83 21.94
CA VAL A 183 2.71 42.52 22.12
C VAL A 183 4.03 42.81 22.79
N ASN A 184 4.17 42.33 24.03
CA ASN A 184 5.44 42.29 24.73
C ASN A 184 6.36 41.31 23.97
N MET A 185 6.93 41.75 22.85
CA MET A 185 7.86 40.94 22.05
C MET A 185 9.26 41.36 22.43
N ASP A 186 9.82 40.66 23.42
CA ASP A 186 11.22 40.78 23.79
C ASP A 186 12.15 40.32 22.64
N ILE A 187 11.65 39.60 21.63
CA ILE A 187 12.41 39.03 20.50
C ILE A 187 12.35 39.93 19.24
N PRO A 188 13.50 40.31 18.65
CA PRO A 188 13.56 41.01 17.36
C PRO A 188 12.94 40.19 16.21
N PRO A 189 12.43 40.83 15.13
CA PRO A 189 11.93 40.11 13.97
C PRO A 189 13.02 39.19 13.39
N VAL A 190 12.65 37.94 13.16
CA VAL A 190 13.57 36.91 12.65
C VAL A 190 13.89 37.16 11.18
N SER A 191 15.15 36.93 10.79
CA SER A 191 15.59 36.99 9.40
C SER A 191 14.77 36.06 8.48
N GLU A 192 14.35 36.55 7.31
CA GLU A 192 13.59 35.78 6.32
C GLU A 192 14.33 34.52 5.88
N GLN A 193 15.67 34.59 5.74
CA GLN A 193 16.49 33.45 5.34
C GLN A 193 16.49 32.32 6.39
N ILE A 194 16.48 32.67 7.68
CA ILE A 194 16.41 31.70 8.78
C ILE A 194 15.02 31.04 8.77
N MET A 195 13.97 31.84 8.60
CA MET A 195 12.60 31.33 8.51
C MET A 195 12.41 30.39 7.32
N GLU A 196 12.97 30.72 6.15
CA GLU A 196 12.95 29.85 4.97
C GLU A 196 13.64 28.51 5.25
N THR A 197 14.86 28.56 5.82
CA THR A 197 15.62 27.36 6.18
C THR A 197 14.87 26.46 7.17
N LEU A 198 14.26 27.05 8.18
CA LEU A 198 13.46 26.33 9.17
C LEU A 198 12.23 25.66 8.54
N ASN A 199 11.49 26.40 7.70
CA ASN A 199 10.33 25.85 6.99
C ASN A 199 10.71 24.72 6.04
N ASP A 200 11.83 24.85 5.32
CA ASP A 200 12.35 23.81 4.44
C ASP A 200 12.73 22.55 5.22
N LEU A 201 13.37 22.68 6.38
CA LEU A 201 13.70 21.54 7.25
C LEU A 201 12.43 20.83 7.74
N ALA A 202 11.42 21.56 8.21
CA ALA A 202 10.15 20.95 8.62
C ALA A 202 9.45 20.24 7.46
N LYS A 203 9.49 20.82 6.26
CA LYS A 203 8.95 20.19 5.05
C LYS A 203 9.70 18.89 4.73
N LEU A 204 11.03 18.89 4.78
CA LEU A 204 11.86 17.72 4.52
C LEU A 204 11.62 16.58 5.52
N PHE A 205 11.36 16.89 6.79
CA PHE A 205 10.95 15.87 7.76
C PHE A 205 9.57 15.28 7.43
N GLN A 206 8.60 16.11 7.02
CA GLN A 206 7.31 15.61 6.56
C GLN A 206 7.45 14.71 5.34
N GLU A 207 8.20 15.14 4.32
CA GLU A 207 8.41 14.37 3.10
C GLU A 207 9.07 13.02 3.39
N MET A 208 10.02 12.97 4.34
CA MET A 208 10.62 11.71 4.78
C MET A 208 9.64 10.84 5.57
N ALA A 209 8.80 11.42 6.43
CA ALA A 209 7.76 10.70 7.14
C ALA A 209 6.77 10.07 6.16
N ASP A 210 6.27 10.83 5.19
CA ASP A 210 5.34 10.37 4.17
C ASP A 210 5.95 9.24 3.33
N ARG A 211 7.23 9.38 2.95
CA ARG A 211 7.96 8.33 2.23
C ARG A 211 8.11 7.05 3.06
N CYS A 212 8.37 7.14 4.36
CA CYS A 212 8.42 5.96 5.23
C CYS A 212 7.08 5.21 5.23
N LEU A 213 5.96 5.94 5.34
CA LEU A 213 4.63 5.34 5.32
C LEU A 213 4.28 4.71 3.96
N LEU A 214 4.62 5.38 2.85
CA LEU A 214 4.47 4.82 1.51
C LEU A 214 5.28 3.54 1.33
N VAL A 215 6.52 3.49 1.83
CA VAL A 215 7.33 2.26 1.79
C VAL A 215 6.63 1.13 2.53
N LEU A 216 6.12 1.35 3.74
CA LEU A 216 5.41 0.31 4.50
C LEU A 216 4.17 -0.20 3.75
N HIS A 217 3.39 0.72 3.18
CA HIS A 217 2.19 0.38 2.41
C HIS A 217 2.52 -0.45 1.15
N LEU A 218 3.57 -0.06 0.43
CA LEU A 218 4.08 -0.76 -0.74
C LEU A 218 4.75 -2.09 -0.38
N GLU A 219 5.42 -2.17 0.76
CA GLU A 219 6.12 -3.39 1.20
C GLU A 219 5.15 -4.55 1.34
N VAL A 220 4.00 -4.35 2.01
CA VAL A 220 3.00 -5.41 2.16
C VAL A 220 2.49 -5.92 0.80
N ARG A 221 2.39 -5.05 -0.20
CA ARG A 221 1.99 -5.38 -1.58
C ARG A 221 3.10 -6.15 -2.30
N VAL A 222 4.35 -5.72 -2.13
CA VAL A 222 5.55 -6.39 -2.65
C VAL A 222 5.67 -7.81 -2.08
N HIS A 223 5.36 -8.01 -0.79
CA HIS A 223 5.27 -9.35 -0.20
C HIS A 223 4.19 -10.21 -0.89
N CYS A 224 3.00 -9.67 -1.16
CA CYS A 224 1.98 -10.40 -1.92
C CYS A 224 2.49 -10.82 -3.31
N PHE A 225 3.14 -9.92 -4.05
CA PHE A 225 3.75 -10.27 -5.34
C PHE A 225 4.82 -11.36 -5.20
N HIS A 226 5.70 -11.24 -4.20
CA HIS A 226 6.80 -12.18 -3.93
C HIS A 226 6.31 -13.62 -3.74
N TYR A 227 5.23 -13.83 -2.99
CA TYR A 227 4.73 -15.18 -2.72
C TYR A 227 3.70 -15.67 -3.74
N LEU A 228 2.83 -14.80 -4.28
CA LEU A 228 1.70 -15.24 -5.10
C LEU A 228 2.00 -15.33 -6.60
N ILE A 229 2.93 -14.55 -7.15
CA ILE A 229 3.31 -14.72 -8.57
C ILE A 229 3.98 -16.08 -8.81
N PRO A 230 4.96 -16.52 -7.98
CA PRO A 230 5.53 -17.86 -8.13
C PRO A 230 4.50 -18.96 -7.95
N LEU A 231 3.48 -18.77 -7.11
CA LEU A 231 2.40 -19.74 -6.93
C LEU A 231 1.69 -20.05 -8.26
N ALA A 232 1.42 -19.03 -9.07
CA ALA A 232 0.82 -19.22 -10.39
C ALA A 232 1.80 -19.78 -11.44
N LYS A 233 3.05 -19.29 -11.44
CA LYS A 233 4.05 -19.63 -12.47
C LYS A 233 4.76 -20.96 -12.26
N GLN A 234 4.94 -21.36 -11.00
CA GLN A 234 5.76 -22.50 -10.60
C GLN A 234 4.94 -23.58 -9.89
N GLY A 235 3.74 -23.25 -9.41
CA GLY A 235 2.86 -24.20 -8.73
C GLY A 235 2.33 -25.29 -9.66
N ASN A 236 2.15 -26.50 -9.11
CA ASN A 236 1.56 -27.62 -9.83
C ASN A 236 0.11 -27.85 -9.42
N TYR A 237 -0.81 -27.34 -10.24
CA TYR A 237 -2.26 -27.46 -10.05
C TYR A 237 -2.89 -28.52 -10.97
N ALA A 238 -2.09 -29.28 -11.71
CA ALA A 238 -2.54 -30.33 -12.60
C ALA A 238 -2.64 -31.71 -11.92
N ILE A 239 -2.07 -31.87 -10.73
CA ILE A 239 -2.00 -33.16 -10.04
C ILE A 239 -3.41 -33.63 -9.67
N VAL A 240 -3.70 -34.90 -9.97
CA VAL A 240 -4.89 -35.61 -9.53
C VAL A 240 -4.51 -36.42 -8.30
N ALA A 241 -5.11 -36.06 -7.16
CA ALA A 241 -5.15 -36.77 -5.87
C ALA A 241 -3.96 -37.69 -5.50
N ASN A 242 -3.02 -37.15 -4.71
CA ASN A 242 -2.28 -37.89 -3.68
C ASN A 242 -2.57 -37.25 -2.31
N ALA A 243 -2.22 -37.89 -1.18
CA ALA A 243 -2.54 -37.37 0.16
C ALA A 243 -1.99 -35.93 0.41
N GLU A 244 -0.89 -35.57 -0.24
CA GLU A 244 -0.26 -34.23 -0.24
C GLU A 244 -1.05 -33.17 -1.04
N SER A 245 -2.07 -33.57 -1.82
CA SER A 245 -2.91 -32.66 -2.61
C SER A 245 -4.00 -31.93 -1.79
N MET A 246 -4.13 -32.25 -0.50
CA MET A 246 -5.13 -31.65 0.40
C MET A 246 -4.58 -30.47 1.22
N ASP A 247 -3.26 -30.31 1.27
CA ASP A 247 -2.61 -29.23 2.02
C ASP A 247 -2.68 -27.88 1.29
N TYR A 248 -2.51 -26.81 2.08
CA TYR A 248 -2.30 -25.46 1.55
C TYR A 248 -1.00 -25.39 0.76
N ASP A 249 -0.92 -24.45 -0.18
CA ASP A 249 0.35 -24.19 -0.83
C ASP A 249 1.37 -23.60 0.17
N PRO A 250 2.62 -24.12 0.24
CA PRO A 250 3.63 -23.60 1.15
C PRO A 250 3.95 -22.11 0.98
N LEU A 251 3.75 -21.54 -0.22
CA LEU A 251 3.89 -20.10 -0.43
C LEU A 251 2.77 -19.31 0.24
N VAL A 252 1.55 -19.84 0.24
CA VAL A 252 0.39 -19.23 0.92
C VAL A 252 0.54 -19.28 2.43
N VAL A 253 1.01 -20.41 2.96
CA VAL A 253 1.31 -20.54 4.40
C VAL A 253 2.37 -19.54 4.83
N ARG A 254 3.44 -19.40 4.03
CA ARG A 254 4.49 -18.41 4.30
C ARG A 254 3.95 -16.99 4.24
N LEU A 255 3.20 -16.63 3.20
CA LEU A 255 2.60 -15.31 3.07
C LEU A 255 1.70 -14.97 4.27
N ASN A 256 0.83 -15.89 4.71
CA ASN A 256 -0.02 -15.68 5.88
C ASN A 256 0.80 -15.39 7.15
N LYS A 257 1.85 -16.18 7.38
CA LYS A 257 2.74 -15.96 8.53
C LYS A 257 3.44 -14.61 8.44
N ASP A 258 3.86 -14.23 7.23
CA ASP A 258 4.57 -12.98 6.98
C ASP A 258 3.66 -11.77 7.20
N ILE A 259 2.46 -11.76 6.59
CA ILE A 259 1.45 -10.71 6.79
C ILE A 259 1.08 -10.58 8.26
N SER A 260 0.88 -11.69 8.99
CA SER A 260 0.61 -11.63 10.43
C SER A 260 1.76 -11.06 11.24
N ALA A 261 3.01 -11.36 10.88
CA ALA A 261 4.16 -10.80 11.58
C ALA A 261 4.33 -9.30 11.30
N ILE A 262 4.05 -8.86 10.06
CA ILE A 262 4.01 -7.44 9.69
C ILE A 262 2.88 -6.73 10.44
N GLU A 263 1.70 -7.33 10.51
CA GLU A 263 0.55 -6.78 11.23
C GLU A 263 0.87 -6.53 12.70
N GLU A 264 1.37 -7.52 13.42
CA GLU A 264 1.74 -7.39 14.83
C GLU A 264 2.74 -6.24 15.04
N ALA A 265 3.67 -6.08 14.11
CA ALA A 265 4.67 -5.02 14.17
C ALA A 265 4.12 -3.63 13.90
N MET A 266 3.28 -3.49 12.88
CA MET A 266 2.67 -2.21 12.53
C MET A 266 1.66 -1.78 13.59
N SER A 267 0.86 -2.71 14.11
CA SER A 267 -0.16 -2.46 15.13
C SER A 267 0.44 -1.86 16.41
N GLY A 268 1.63 -2.31 16.80
CA GLY A 268 2.35 -1.77 17.96
C GLY A 268 3.12 -0.46 17.70
N SER A 269 3.29 -0.04 16.45
CA SER A 269 4.20 1.07 16.07
C SER A 269 3.52 2.25 15.36
N LEU A 270 2.31 2.07 14.84
CA LEU A 270 1.57 3.09 14.08
C LEU A 270 0.25 3.47 14.76
N GLN A 271 -0.19 4.70 14.54
CA GLN A 271 -1.56 5.09 14.87
C GLN A 271 -2.58 4.30 14.03
N GLN A 272 -3.76 4.04 14.61
CA GLN A 272 -4.77 3.13 14.02
C GLN A 272 -5.15 3.44 12.56
N HIS A 273 -5.29 4.72 12.19
CA HIS A 273 -5.68 5.11 10.83
C HIS A 273 -4.55 4.90 9.81
N LYS A 274 -3.29 5.05 10.23
CA LYS A 274 -2.11 4.74 9.41
C LYS A 274 -1.94 3.23 9.27
N PHE A 275 -2.13 2.48 10.34
CA PHE A 275 -2.17 1.03 10.32
C PHE A 275 -3.24 0.51 9.33
N GLN A 276 -4.46 1.06 9.37
CA GLN A 276 -5.52 0.72 8.42
C GLN A 276 -5.10 0.99 6.98
N TYR A 277 -4.46 2.14 6.72
CA TYR A 277 -3.95 2.47 5.39
C TYR A 277 -2.93 1.45 4.86
N ILE A 278 -2.08 0.86 5.70
CA ILE A 278 -1.11 -0.17 5.25
C ILE A 278 -1.82 -1.37 4.59
N PHE A 279 -2.90 -1.85 5.21
CA PHE A 279 -3.61 -3.07 4.78
C PHE A 279 -4.82 -2.81 3.88
N GLU A 280 -5.26 -1.56 3.74
CA GLU A 280 -6.35 -1.19 2.83
C GLU A 280 -6.01 -1.55 1.38
N GLY A 281 -6.99 -2.13 0.66
CA GLY A 281 -6.82 -2.54 -0.74
C GLY A 281 -6.06 -3.86 -0.96
N LEU A 282 -5.51 -4.47 0.09
CA LEU A 282 -4.69 -5.68 -0.03
C LEU A 282 -5.49 -6.89 -0.55
N GLY A 283 -6.75 -7.04 -0.11
CA GLY A 283 -7.65 -8.09 -0.62
C GLY A 283 -7.91 -7.96 -2.12
N HIS A 284 -8.06 -6.72 -2.62
CA HIS A 284 -8.21 -6.44 -4.05
C HIS A 284 -6.93 -6.80 -4.82
N LEU A 285 -5.76 -6.40 -4.33
CA LEU A 285 -4.49 -6.76 -4.97
C LEU A 285 -4.28 -8.27 -5.05
N ILE A 286 -4.51 -9.00 -3.94
CA ILE A 286 -4.39 -10.46 -3.91
C ILE A 286 -5.35 -11.10 -4.91
N SER A 287 -6.59 -10.61 -4.98
CA SER A 287 -7.58 -11.04 -5.97
C SER A 287 -7.07 -10.87 -7.40
N CYS A 288 -6.57 -9.67 -7.74
CA CYS A 288 -5.97 -9.39 -9.04
C CYS A 288 -4.79 -10.31 -9.36
N ILE A 289 -3.86 -10.54 -8.42
CA ILE A 289 -2.71 -11.42 -8.64
C ILE A 289 -3.17 -12.85 -8.92
N LEU A 290 -4.13 -13.36 -8.13
CA LEU A 290 -4.60 -14.73 -8.25
C LEU A 290 -5.42 -14.94 -9.53
N ILE A 291 -6.32 -14.03 -9.90
CA ILE A 291 -7.12 -14.15 -11.13
C ILE A 291 -6.21 -14.05 -12.36
N ASN A 292 -5.34 -13.04 -12.43
CA ASN A 292 -4.37 -12.91 -13.53
C ASN A 292 -3.37 -14.08 -13.58
N GLY A 293 -3.12 -14.72 -12.43
CA GLY A 293 -2.30 -15.91 -12.32
C GLY A 293 -2.77 -17.08 -13.19
N ALA A 294 -4.06 -17.15 -13.49
CA ALA A 294 -4.65 -18.24 -14.28
C ALA A 294 -4.02 -18.41 -15.66
N GLN A 295 -3.53 -17.32 -16.26
CA GLN A 295 -2.86 -17.37 -17.56
C GLN A 295 -1.61 -18.25 -17.55
N TYR A 296 -0.91 -18.34 -16.41
CA TYR A 296 0.36 -19.07 -16.28
C TYR A 296 0.20 -20.57 -16.02
N PHE A 297 -0.96 -21.04 -15.54
CA PHE A 297 -1.16 -22.46 -15.27
C PHE A 297 -1.15 -23.29 -16.55
N LYS A 298 -0.22 -24.24 -16.68
CA LYS A 298 -0.22 -25.15 -17.85
C LYS A 298 -1.50 -25.97 -17.95
N ARG A 299 -1.97 -26.52 -16.82
CA ARG A 299 -3.23 -27.27 -16.66
C ARG A 299 -3.73 -27.11 -15.23
N ILE A 300 -5.03 -27.28 -15.04
CA ILE A 300 -5.67 -27.32 -13.72
C ILE A 300 -6.59 -28.54 -13.62
N SER A 301 -6.50 -29.28 -12.52
CA SER A 301 -7.40 -30.40 -12.19
C SER A 301 -8.50 -29.94 -11.23
N GLU A 302 -9.56 -30.75 -11.05
CA GLU A 302 -10.58 -30.49 -10.02
C GLU A 302 -9.97 -30.35 -8.61
N SER A 303 -8.99 -31.20 -8.28
CA SER A 303 -8.21 -31.09 -7.04
C SER A 303 -7.41 -29.79 -6.97
N GLY A 304 -6.85 -29.34 -8.10
CA GLY A 304 -6.18 -28.05 -8.23
C GLY A 304 -7.12 -26.86 -7.97
N ILE A 305 -8.35 -26.90 -8.52
CA ILE A 305 -9.38 -25.90 -8.22
C ILE A 305 -9.67 -25.87 -6.72
N LYS A 306 -9.93 -27.03 -6.10
CA LYS A 306 -10.16 -27.14 -4.65
C LYS A 306 -8.99 -26.57 -3.84
N LYS A 307 -7.74 -26.88 -4.22
CA LYS A 307 -6.54 -26.35 -3.58
C LYS A 307 -6.47 -24.82 -3.69
N MET A 308 -6.74 -24.25 -4.86
CA MET A 308 -6.76 -22.80 -5.06
C MET A 308 -7.86 -22.14 -4.21
N CYS A 309 -9.08 -22.70 -4.19
CA CYS A 309 -10.15 -22.16 -3.36
C CYS A 309 -9.80 -22.18 -1.86
N ARG A 310 -9.13 -23.24 -1.37
CA ARG A 310 -8.62 -23.30 0.02
C ARG A 310 -7.53 -22.25 0.28
N ASN A 311 -6.61 -22.07 -0.67
CA ASN A 311 -5.57 -21.05 -0.59
C ASN A 311 -6.17 -19.63 -0.49
N ILE A 312 -7.16 -19.32 -1.33
CA ILE A 312 -7.88 -18.04 -1.29
C ILE A 312 -8.60 -17.87 0.05
N PHE A 313 -9.28 -18.91 0.52
CA PHE A 313 -10.02 -18.87 1.78
C PHE A 313 -9.11 -18.57 2.99
N VAL A 314 -7.93 -19.19 3.08
CA VAL A 314 -7.03 -18.94 4.21
C VAL A 314 -6.43 -17.52 4.17
N LEU A 315 -6.12 -16.98 2.98
CA LEU A 315 -5.73 -15.58 2.81
C LEU A 315 -6.86 -14.63 3.19
N GLN A 316 -8.09 -14.95 2.79
CA GLN A 316 -9.29 -14.18 3.14
C GLN A 316 -9.52 -14.13 4.64
N GLN A 317 -9.38 -15.27 5.33
CA GLN A 317 -9.52 -15.34 6.78
C GLN A 317 -8.45 -14.52 7.49
N ASN A 318 -7.19 -14.58 7.02
CA ASN A 318 -6.11 -13.78 7.57
C ASN A 318 -6.39 -12.29 7.45
N LEU A 319 -6.72 -11.81 6.24
CA LEU A 319 -7.02 -10.39 6.01
C LEU A 319 -8.26 -9.91 6.75
N THR A 320 -9.34 -10.70 6.77
CA THR A 320 -10.56 -10.36 7.51
C THR A 320 -10.27 -10.13 9.00
N ASN A 321 -9.37 -10.93 9.59
CA ASN A 321 -8.95 -10.76 10.98
C ASN A 321 -8.10 -9.50 11.20
N ILE A 322 -7.34 -9.08 10.18
CA ILE A 322 -6.48 -7.89 10.27
C ILE A 322 -7.30 -6.61 10.06
N THR A 323 -8.11 -6.58 9.01
CA THR A 323 -8.89 -5.40 8.61
C THR A 323 -10.17 -5.26 9.41
N MET A 324 -10.61 -6.32 10.11
CA MET A 324 -11.91 -6.42 10.77
C MET A 324 -13.07 -6.09 9.81
N SER A 325 -12.89 -6.40 8.53
CA SER A 325 -13.81 -6.06 7.46
C SER A 325 -13.96 -7.23 6.48
N ARG A 326 -15.06 -7.23 5.71
CA ARG A 326 -15.32 -8.30 4.74
C ARG A 326 -14.45 -8.11 3.49
N GLU A 327 -13.67 -9.14 3.18
CA GLU A 327 -12.83 -9.21 1.97
C GLU A 327 -13.61 -9.78 0.77
N ALA A 328 -14.50 -8.97 0.20
CA ALA A 328 -15.37 -9.38 -0.92
C ALA A 328 -14.59 -9.66 -2.23
N ASP A 329 -13.47 -8.98 -2.47
CA ASP A 329 -12.61 -9.23 -3.63
C ASP A 329 -12.03 -10.65 -3.65
N LEU A 330 -11.80 -11.25 -2.47
CA LEU A 330 -11.32 -12.62 -2.37
C LEU A 330 -12.44 -13.65 -2.58
N ASP A 331 -13.68 -13.33 -2.20
CA ASP A 331 -14.84 -14.11 -2.64
C ASP A 331 -14.94 -14.10 -4.18
N PHE A 332 -14.66 -12.95 -4.80
CA PHE A 332 -14.69 -12.78 -6.25
C PHE A 332 -13.59 -13.59 -6.95
N ALA A 333 -12.37 -13.64 -6.41
CA ALA A 333 -11.30 -14.52 -6.90
C ALA A 333 -11.65 -16.00 -6.72
N ARG A 334 -12.24 -16.39 -5.59
CA ARG A 334 -12.66 -17.78 -5.37
C ARG A 334 -13.70 -18.22 -6.40
N GLN A 335 -14.70 -17.39 -6.66
CA GLN A 335 -15.73 -17.63 -7.67
C GLN A 335 -15.14 -17.78 -9.09
N TYR A 336 -14.05 -17.06 -9.40
CA TYR A 336 -13.37 -17.17 -10.69
C TYR A 336 -12.83 -18.58 -10.91
N TYR A 337 -12.20 -19.16 -9.89
CA TYR A 337 -11.70 -20.54 -9.95
C TYR A 337 -12.83 -21.58 -9.90
N GLU A 338 -13.91 -21.32 -9.16
CA GLU A 338 -15.10 -22.21 -9.13
C GLU A 338 -15.80 -22.30 -10.49
N MET A 339 -15.75 -21.24 -11.30
CA MET A 339 -16.24 -21.28 -12.68
C MET A 339 -15.52 -22.37 -13.51
N LEU A 340 -14.28 -22.73 -13.18
CA LEU A 340 -13.51 -23.75 -13.89
C LEU A 340 -13.98 -25.19 -13.61
N TYR A 341 -14.95 -25.40 -12.73
CA TYR A 341 -15.64 -26.70 -12.61
C TYR A 341 -16.52 -27.01 -13.82
N ASN A 342 -16.91 -25.98 -14.57
CA ASN A 342 -17.71 -26.13 -15.78
C ASN A 342 -16.84 -26.53 -16.98
N ASN A 343 -17.44 -27.12 -18.00
CA ASN A 343 -16.80 -27.21 -19.31
C ASN A 343 -16.85 -25.84 -20.04
N PRO A 344 -16.06 -25.64 -21.13
CA PRO A 344 -16.01 -24.35 -21.82
C PRO A 344 -17.37 -23.82 -22.31
N ASP A 345 -18.28 -24.70 -22.74
CA ASP A 345 -19.59 -24.29 -23.27
C ASP A 345 -20.55 -23.92 -22.14
N GLU A 346 -20.52 -24.67 -21.04
CA GLU A 346 -21.23 -24.34 -19.80
C GLU A 346 -20.77 -23.01 -19.20
N LEU A 347 -19.46 -22.71 -19.27
CA LEU A 347 -18.92 -21.41 -18.87
C LEU A 347 -19.54 -20.28 -19.70
N LEU A 348 -19.63 -20.43 -21.03
CA LEU A 348 -20.26 -19.41 -21.88
C LEU A 348 -21.74 -19.21 -21.51
N ASN A 349 -22.47 -20.31 -21.26
CA ASN A 349 -23.87 -20.23 -20.81
C ASN A 349 -23.98 -19.51 -19.46
N LEU A 350 -23.04 -19.73 -18.53
CA LEU A 350 -22.99 -19.03 -17.25
C LEU A 350 -22.89 -17.50 -17.44
N VAL A 351 -22.09 -17.04 -18.42
CA VAL A 351 -21.95 -15.60 -18.73
C VAL A 351 -23.23 -15.04 -19.35
N VAL A 352 -23.95 -15.83 -20.15
CA VAL A 352 -25.27 -15.44 -20.69
C VAL A 352 -26.29 -15.29 -19.57
N ASP A 353 -26.37 -16.27 -18.66
CA ASP A 353 -27.40 -16.34 -17.63
C ASP A 353 -27.16 -15.38 -16.47
N GLN A 354 -25.89 -15.24 -16.04
CA GLN A 354 -25.52 -14.44 -14.86
C GLN A 354 -24.93 -13.07 -15.22
N GLY A 355 -24.68 -12.81 -16.50
CA GLY A 355 -24.03 -11.60 -16.99
C GLY A 355 -22.51 -11.58 -16.80
N VAL A 356 -21.90 -10.52 -17.34
CA VAL A 356 -20.44 -10.29 -17.31
C VAL A 356 -20.01 -9.83 -15.92
N LYS A 357 -19.15 -10.62 -15.28
CA LYS A 357 -18.53 -10.37 -13.96
C LYS A 357 -17.04 -10.04 -14.08
N TYR A 358 -16.31 -10.76 -14.92
CA TYR A 358 -14.88 -10.59 -15.15
C TYR A 358 -14.61 -9.81 -16.44
N THR A 359 -13.38 -9.33 -16.62
CA THR A 359 -12.94 -8.71 -17.86
C THR A 359 -12.88 -9.73 -19.00
N GLU A 360 -12.92 -9.26 -20.25
CA GLU A 360 -12.79 -10.11 -21.43
C GLU A 360 -11.50 -10.96 -21.37
N LEU A 361 -10.38 -10.34 -20.99
CA LEU A 361 -9.09 -11.03 -20.89
C LEU A 361 -9.10 -12.15 -19.84
N GLU A 362 -9.73 -11.92 -18.69
CA GLU A 362 -9.87 -12.93 -17.64
C GLU A 362 -10.72 -14.12 -18.11
N TYR A 363 -11.83 -13.88 -18.82
CA TYR A 363 -12.60 -14.97 -19.42
C TYR A 363 -11.82 -15.71 -20.52
N ILE A 364 -11.04 -15.00 -21.35
CA ILE A 364 -10.15 -15.62 -22.35
C ILE A 364 -9.14 -16.53 -21.65
N ASN A 365 -8.54 -16.07 -20.55
CA ASN A 365 -7.59 -16.85 -19.77
C ASN A 365 -8.25 -18.10 -19.15
N ALA A 366 -9.45 -17.98 -18.60
CA ALA A 366 -10.24 -19.10 -18.07
C ALA A 366 -10.56 -20.14 -19.15
N LEU A 367 -11.11 -19.73 -20.29
CA LEU A 367 -11.44 -20.63 -21.40
C LEU A 367 -10.19 -21.32 -21.97
N SER A 368 -9.08 -20.58 -22.08
CA SER A 368 -7.81 -21.13 -22.54
C SER A 368 -7.25 -22.15 -21.54
N LEU A 369 -7.40 -21.90 -20.24
CA LEU A 369 -7.03 -22.84 -19.19
C LEU A 369 -7.90 -24.10 -19.21
N LEU A 370 -9.21 -23.98 -19.41
CA LEU A 370 -10.09 -25.14 -19.57
C LEU A 370 -9.74 -25.96 -20.81
N HIS A 371 -9.51 -25.31 -21.94
CA HIS A 371 -9.17 -25.97 -23.20
C HIS A 371 -7.91 -26.84 -23.07
N ARG A 372 -6.87 -26.33 -22.40
CA ARG A 372 -5.62 -27.09 -22.19
C ARG A 372 -5.71 -28.15 -21.08
N SER A 373 -6.71 -28.08 -20.20
CA SER A 373 -6.85 -28.94 -19.02
C SER A 373 -7.80 -30.11 -19.20
N GLN A 374 -8.89 -29.92 -19.95
CA GLN A 374 -9.92 -30.94 -20.17
C GLN A 374 -9.63 -31.76 -21.44
N THR A 375 -10.11 -33.00 -21.47
CA THR A 375 -10.04 -33.86 -22.65
C THR A 375 -11.37 -33.79 -23.42
N GLY A 376 -11.34 -34.01 -24.74
CA GLY A 376 -12.57 -34.02 -25.56
C GLY A 376 -13.18 -32.65 -25.85
N VAL A 377 -12.49 -31.54 -25.54
CA VAL A 377 -12.96 -30.16 -25.72
C VAL A 377 -12.78 -29.61 -27.15
N GLY A 378 -12.47 -30.45 -28.13
CA GLY A 378 -12.26 -30.04 -29.52
C GLY A 378 -10.84 -29.55 -29.81
N ASP A 379 -10.62 -29.11 -31.06
CA ASP A 379 -9.35 -28.61 -31.56
C ASP A 379 -9.22 -27.08 -31.39
N GLN A 380 -8.16 -26.50 -31.94
CA GLN A 380 -7.96 -25.05 -31.93
C GLN A 380 -9.09 -24.29 -32.63
N THR A 381 -9.73 -24.89 -33.63
CA THR A 381 -10.87 -24.31 -34.35
C THR A 381 -12.06 -24.15 -33.41
N THR A 382 -12.39 -25.20 -32.64
CA THR A 382 -13.43 -25.13 -31.61
C THR A 382 -13.10 -24.08 -30.55
N GLN A 383 -11.85 -23.99 -30.11
CA GLN A 383 -11.43 -22.96 -29.16
C GLN A 383 -11.65 -21.54 -29.73
N ASN A 384 -11.25 -21.29 -30.97
CA ASN A 384 -11.41 -19.99 -31.62
C ASN A 384 -12.89 -19.60 -31.76
N MET A 385 -13.77 -20.55 -32.08
CA MET A 385 -15.22 -20.33 -32.11
C MET A 385 -15.76 -19.93 -30.73
N ARG A 386 -15.32 -20.58 -29.65
CA ARG A 386 -15.72 -20.21 -28.29
C ARG A 386 -15.24 -18.84 -27.87
N LEU A 387 -14.01 -18.47 -28.23
CA LEU A 387 -13.47 -17.12 -27.96
C LEU A 387 -14.24 -16.04 -28.74
N GLN A 388 -14.62 -16.33 -29.99
CA GLN A 388 -15.47 -15.43 -30.76
C GLN A 388 -16.86 -15.30 -30.12
N ARG A 389 -17.46 -16.42 -29.70
CA ARG A 389 -18.77 -16.41 -29.03
C ARG A 389 -18.72 -15.65 -27.70
N LEU A 390 -17.63 -15.75 -26.93
CA LEU A 390 -17.43 -14.96 -25.72
C LEU A 390 -17.51 -13.46 -26.01
N LYS A 391 -16.84 -12.98 -27.07
CA LYS A 391 -16.86 -11.56 -27.46
C LYS A 391 -18.28 -11.09 -27.79
N GLU A 392 -19.02 -11.91 -28.54
CA GLU A 392 -20.42 -11.62 -28.87
C GLU A 392 -21.27 -11.53 -27.60
N ILE A 393 -21.17 -12.50 -26.69
CA ILE A 393 -21.91 -12.51 -25.41
C ILE A 393 -21.60 -11.25 -24.59
N ILE A 394 -20.31 -10.86 -24.50
CA ILE A 394 -19.92 -9.65 -23.76
C ILE A 394 -20.54 -8.39 -24.39
N CYS A 395 -20.51 -8.27 -25.72
CA CYS A 395 -21.17 -7.16 -26.42
C CYS A 395 -22.69 -7.15 -26.21
N GLU A 396 -23.35 -8.31 -26.32
CA GLU A 396 -24.79 -8.49 -26.07
C GLU A 396 -25.14 -8.02 -24.65
N GLN A 397 -24.40 -8.48 -23.64
CA GLN A 397 -24.62 -8.12 -22.24
C GLN A 397 -24.36 -6.64 -21.95
N ALA A 398 -23.36 -6.03 -22.60
CA ALA A 398 -23.11 -4.59 -22.50
C ALA A 398 -24.29 -3.78 -23.07
N ALA A 399 -24.83 -4.19 -24.22
CA ALA A 399 -26.01 -3.56 -24.82
C ALA A 399 -27.25 -3.71 -23.93
N ILE A 400 -27.47 -4.88 -23.32
CA ILE A 400 -28.57 -5.11 -22.37
C ILE A 400 -28.44 -4.20 -21.14
N LYS A 401 -27.25 -4.12 -20.54
CA LYS A 401 -26.99 -3.23 -19.40
C LYS A 401 -27.26 -1.77 -19.74
N GLN A 402 -26.81 -1.30 -20.92
CA GLN A 402 -27.04 0.06 -21.39
C GLN A 402 -28.53 0.35 -21.60
N ALA A 403 -29.24 -0.52 -22.32
CA ALA A 403 -30.68 -0.37 -22.55
C ALA A 403 -31.50 -0.36 -21.24
N THR A 404 -31.05 -1.11 -20.24
CA THR A 404 -31.69 -1.12 -18.91
C THR A 404 -31.46 0.18 -18.15
N LYS A 405 -30.26 0.77 -18.28
CA LYS A 405 -29.92 2.07 -17.69
C LYS A 405 -30.74 3.20 -18.34
N ASP A 406 -30.84 3.20 -19.67
CA ASP A 406 -31.59 4.22 -20.41
C ASP A 406 -33.09 4.18 -20.09
N LYS A 407 -33.67 2.97 -19.95
CA LYS A 407 -35.05 2.81 -19.48
C LYS A 407 -35.27 3.38 -18.07
N LYS A 408 -34.34 3.17 -17.14
CA LYS A 408 -34.43 3.75 -15.79
C LYS A 408 -34.36 5.27 -15.79
N ILE A 409 -33.56 5.88 -16.67
CA ILE A 409 -33.46 7.34 -16.81
C ILE A 409 -34.73 7.94 -17.44
N THR A 410 -35.40 7.21 -18.34
CA THR A 410 -36.62 7.69 -19.02
C THR A 410 -37.89 7.53 -18.19
N THR A 411 -37.84 6.77 -17.09
CA THR A 411 -39.00 6.50 -16.20
C THR A 411 -38.99 7.36 -14.93
N VAL A 412 -37.96 8.20 -14.76
CA VAL A 412 -37.83 9.24 -13.72
C VAL A 412 -38.08 10.59 -14.39
#